data_AF-M2Y2C7-F1
#
_entry.id   AF-M2Y2C7-F1
#
_cell.length_a   1.000
_cell.length_b   1.000
_cell.length_c   1.000
_cell.angle_alpha   90.00
_cell.angle_beta   90.00
_cell.angle_gamma   90.00
#
_symmetry.space_group_name_H-M   'P 1'
#
loop_
_entity.id
_entity.type
_entity.pdbx_description
1 polymer ?
#
loop_
_entity_poly.entity_id
_entity_poly.type
_entity_poly.pdbx_seq_one_letter_code
_entity_poly.pdbx_strand_id
1 'polypeptide(L)' 'VDERFASNEYVSYDYADRAHRDLIVTRGKDFTKEKNKKKRGSYRGGTIDLTPKGIKFED' A
#
# COMPACT_ATOMS: atom_id res chain seq x y z
N VAL A 1 -16.60 19.84 -4.14
CA VAL A 1 -15.95 18.54 -3.87
C VAL A 1 -14.52 18.65 -4.37
N ASP A 2 -13.54 18.30 -3.56
CA ASP A 2 -12.11 18.36 -3.93
C ASP A 2 -11.84 17.44 -5.13
N GLU A 3 -11.24 18.00 -6.19
CA GLU A 3 -10.98 17.32 -7.47
C GLU A 3 -10.16 16.03 -7.29
N ARG A 4 -9.32 15.96 -6.24
CA ARG A 4 -8.51 14.78 -5.92
C ARG A 4 -9.34 13.54 -5.56
N PHE A 5 -10.57 13.72 -5.09
CA PHE A 5 -11.47 12.63 -4.70
C PHE A 5 -12.67 12.49 -5.64
N ALA A 6 -12.61 13.09 -6.84
CA ALA A 6 -13.70 13.05 -7.79
C ALA A 6 -13.84 11.68 -8.49
N SER A 7 -12.81 10.84 -8.47
CA SER A 7 -12.80 9.54 -9.15
C SER A 7 -12.59 8.36 -8.20
N ASN A 8 -13.20 7.22 -8.55
CA ASN A 8 -13.00 5.93 -7.89
C ASN A 8 -11.94 5.06 -8.60
N GLU A 9 -11.16 5.65 -9.51
CA GLU A 9 -10.15 4.90 -10.28
C GLU A 9 -9.04 4.40 -9.34
N TYR A 10 -8.54 3.20 -9.60
CA TYR A 10 -7.41 2.67 -8.84
C TYR A 10 -6.14 3.45 -9.18
N VAL A 11 -5.59 4.14 -8.19
CA VAL A 11 -4.30 4.82 -8.32
C VAL A 11 -3.22 3.90 -7.78
N SER A 12 -2.27 3.52 -8.64
CA SER A 12 -1.12 2.73 -8.19
C SER A 12 -0.21 3.56 -7.29
N TYR A 13 0.34 2.91 -6.27
CA TYR A 13 1.38 3.48 -5.41
C TYR A 13 2.49 2.46 -5.20
N ASP A 14 3.72 2.95 -5.01
CA ASP A 14 4.95 2.15 -5.02
C ASP A 14 4.92 0.91 -4.12
N TYR A 15 4.17 0.98 -3.01
CA TYR A 15 4.05 -0.13 -2.08
C TYR A 15 3.10 -1.21 -2.59
N ALA A 16 1.96 -0.84 -3.19
CA ALA A 16 1.05 -1.80 -3.80
C ALA A 16 1.70 -2.50 -5.00
N ASP A 17 2.42 -1.77 -5.85
CA ASP A 17 3.12 -2.36 -7.00
C ASP A 17 4.21 -3.35 -6.58
N ARG A 18 4.99 -3.01 -5.54
CA ARG A 18 5.99 -3.92 -4.97
C ARG A 18 5.35 -5.18 -4.40
N ALA A 19 4.29 -5.04 -3.62
CA ALA A 19 3.56 -6.17 -3.05
C ALA A 19 2.97 -7.07 -4.15
N HIS A 20 2.41 -6.47 -5.21
CA HIS A 20 1.84 -7.19 -6.33
C HIS A 20 2.91 -8.01 -7.07
N ARG A 21 4.04 -7.40 -7.44
CA ARG A 21 5.16 -8.08 -8.11
C ARG A 21 5.70 -9.27 -7.30
N ASP A 22 5.76 -9.12 -5.98
CA ASP A 22 6.25 -10.18 -5.09
C ASP A 22 5.26 -11.34 -4.94
N LEU A 23 3.95 -11.06 -4.89
CA LEU A 23 2.95 -12.05 -4.48
C LEU A 23 2.18 -12.68 -5.64
N ILE A 24 2.19 -12.07 -6.83
CA ILE A 24 1.45 -12.55 -8.02
C ILE A 24 1.80 -13.98 -8.43
N VAL A 25 3.05 -14.40 -8.23
CA VAL A 25 3.55 -15.71 -8.63
C VAL A 25 3.05 -16.86 -7.73
N THR A 26 2.55 -16.54 -6.54
CA THR A 26 2.10 -17.54 -5.55
C THR A 26 0.59 -17.59 -5.43
N ARG A 27 0.03 -18.79 -5.22
CA ARG A 27 -1.42 -19.02 -5.08
C ARG A 27 -1.71 -19.98 -3.94
N GLY A 28 -2.95 -19.95 -3.43
CA GLY A 28 -3.44 -20.92 -2.44
C GLY A 28 -2.70 -20.88 -1.09
N LYS A 29 -2.37 -22.05 -0.53
CA LYS A 29 -1.74 -22.18 0.80
C LYS A 29 -0.32 -21.63 0.86
N ASP A 30 0.37 -21.54 -0.27
CA ASP A 30 1.74 -21.01 -0.31
C ASP A 30 1.77 -19.48 -0.41
N PHE A 31 0.69 -18.86 -0.91
CA PHE A 31 0.50 -17.41 -0.86
C PHE A 31 0.51 -16.88 0.57
N THR A 32 -0.19 -17.55 1.49
CA THR A 32 -0.23 -17.11 2.91
C THR A 32 1.13 -17.25 3.58
N LYS A 33 1.90 -18.30 3.26
CA LYS A 33 3.27 -18.47 3.76
C LYS A 33 4.22 -17.39 3.22
N GLU A 34 4.21 -17.16 1.91
CA GLU A 34 5.09 -16.16 1.28
C GLU A 34 4.73 -14.73 1.71
N LYS A 35 3.43 -14.41 1.83
CA LYS A 35 2.97 -13.16 2.44
C LYS A 35 3.52 -12.98 3.86
N ASN A 36 3.42 -14.00 4.71
CA ASN A 36 3.91 -13.93 6.09
C ASN A 36 5.44 -13.82 6.17
N LYS A 37 6.17 -14.49 5.27
CA LYS A 37 7.63 -14.41 5.16
C LYS A 37 8.09 -13.01 4.76
N LYS A 38 7.46 -12.42 3.74
CA LYS A 38 7.72 -11.03 3.30
C LYS A 38 7.33 -10.00 4.36
N LYS A 39 6.21 -10.22 5.07
CA LYS A 39 5.80 -9.38 6.22
C LYS A 39 6.81 -9.41 7.37
N ARG A 40 7.39 -10.59 7.66
CA ARG A 40 8.34 -10.77 8.78
C ARG A 40 9.77 -10.34 8.45
N GLY A 41 10.20 -10.47 7.19
CA GLY A 41 11.58 -10.24 6.77
C GLY A 41 11.92 -8.82 6.28
N SER A 42 10.92 -7.99 5.94
CA SER A 42 11.15 -6.68 5.30
C SER A 42 10.70 -5.47 6.11
N TYR A 43 10.15 -5.65 7.33
CA TYR A 43 9.81 -4.52 8.18
C TYR A 43 11.05 -3.96 8.86
N ARG A 44 11.72 -3.02 8.18
CA ARG A 44 12.77 -2.18 8.77
C ARG A 44 12.29 -0.79 9.19
N GLY A 45 10.98 -0.50 9.05
CA GLY A 45 10.41 0.81 9.37
C GLY A 45 11.19 1.92 8.67
N GLY A 46 10.90 2.16 7.38
CA GLY A 46 11.42 3.35 6.72
C GLY A 46 11.08 4.62 7.52
N THR A 47 11.79 5.72 7.25
CA THR A 47 11.54 7.00 7.92
C THR A 47 10.06 7.36 7.81
N ILE A 48 9.39 7.50 8.96
CA ILE A 48 8.00 7.93 9.01
C ILE A 48 7.95 9.38 8.52
N ASP A 49 7.20 9.59 7.44
CA ASP A 49 6.88 10.93 6.96
C ASP A 49 5.90 11.59 7.95
N LEU A 50 6.39 12.60 8.67
CA LEU A 50 5.62 13.36 9.66
C LEU A 50 4.94 14.60 9.04
N THR A 51 4.97 14.75 7.71
CA THR A 51 4.32 15.88 7.06
C THR A 51 2.80 15.80 7.25
N PRO A 52 2.13 16.92 7.59
CA PRO A 52 0.69 16.95 7.75
C PRO A 52 0.00 16.77 6.38
N LYS A 53 -0.73 15.67 6.21
CA LYS A 53 -1.56 15.38 5.02
C LYS A 53 -3.06 15.58 5.28
N GLY A 54 -3.40 16.37 6.30
CA GLY A 54 -4.78 16.68 6.65
C GLY A 54 -5.43 17.59 5.61
N ILE A 55 -6.69 17.31 5.31
CA ILE A 55 -7.59 18.18 4.57
C ILE A 55 -8.63 18.71 5.54
N LYS A 56 -8.72 20.03 5.64
CA LYS A 56 -9.75 20.70 6.42
C LYS A 56 -10.93 20.97 5.47
N PHE A 57 -12.10 20.47 5.82
CA PHE A 57 -13.33 20.78 5.11
C PHE A 57 -13.86 22.12 5.63
N GLU A 58 -14.24 23.01 4.73
CA GLU A 58 -14.80 24.33 5.02
C GLU A 58 -16.34 24.29 5.01
N ASP A 59 -16.95 23.18 5.47
CA ASP A 59 -18.42 23.11 5.61
C ASP A 59 -18.97 24.35 6.32
#